data_AF-A0A919ZZC7-F1
#
_entry.id   AF-A0A919ZZC7-F1
#
_cell.length_a   1.000
_cell.length_b   1.000
_cell.length_c   1.000
_cell.angle_alpha   90.00
_cell.angle_beta   90.00
_cell.angle_gamma   90.00
#
_symmetry.space_group_name_H-M   'P 1'
#
loop_
_entity.id
_entity.type
_entity.pdbx_description
1 polymer ?
#
loop_
_entity_poly.entity_id
_entity_poly.type
_entity_poly.pdbx_seq_one_letter_code
_entity_poly.pdbx_strand_id
1 'polypeptide(L)'
;MSVLFPIIYSAALTYLVWKAFKVMSKGWTISSSEKNNFYKSNLKQKKYTIHPELLDKSGNLTEEELLTVRFSNDNDSTLEEKGSTTD
;
A
#
# COMPACT_ATOMS: atom_id res chain seq x y z
N MET A 1 31.94 20.07 40.79
CA MET A 1 31.98 20.23 39.32
C MET A 1 32.26 18.93 38.56
N SER A 2 32.87 17.91 39.17
CA SER A 2 33.22 16.64 38.51
C SER A 2 32.05 15.67 38.26
N VAL A 3 30.94 15.80 39.00
CA VAL A 3 29.78 14.88 38.89
C VAL A 3 28.77 15.31 37.83
N LEU A 4 28.86 16.56 37.36
CA LEU A 4 27.88 17.14 36.44
C LEU A 4 28.11 16.66 34.99
N PHE A 5 29.38 16.50 34.60
CA PHE A 5 29.79 15.93 33.32
C PHE A 5 29.31 14.49 33.07
N PRO A 6 29.49 13.52 33.99
CA PRO A 6 28.98 12.16 33.76
C PRO A 6 27.46 12.09 33.71
N ILE A 7 26.75 12.93 34.47
CA ILE A 7 25.28 12.99 34.46
C ILE A 7 24.77 13.53 33.13
N ILE A 8 25.31 14.67 32.66
CA ILE A 8 24.88 15.27 31.38
C ILE A 8 25.24 14.38 30.20
N TYR A 9 26.40 13.72 30.24
CA TYR A 9 26.84 12.78 29.22
C TYR A 9 25.92 11.55 29.14
N SER A 10 25.55 10.98 30.29
CA SER A 10 24.62 9.85 30.36
C SER A 10 23.23 10.22 29.86
N ALA A 11 22.75 11.41 30.20
CA ALA A 11 21.47 11.93 29.69
C ALA A 11 21.52 12.13 28.16
N ALA A 12 22.60 12.68 27.63
CA ALA A 12 22.77 12.85 26.19
C ALA A 12 22.85 11.49 25.47
N LEU A 13 23.60 10.53 26.01
CA LEU A 13 23.75 9.19 25.43
C LEU A 13 22.40 8.46 25.35
N THR A 14 21.65 8.42 26.45
CA THR A 14 20.32 7.78 26.49
C THR A 14 19.33 8.49 25.57
N TYR A 15 19.38 9.83 25.48
CA TYR A 15 18.55 10.61 24.56
C TYR A 15 18.85 10.28 23.09
N LEU A 16 20.11 10.20 22.70
CA LEU A 16 20.51 9.86 21.32
C LEU A 16 20.07 8.44 20.94
N VAL A 17 20.24 7.48 21.84
CA VAL A 17 19.79 6.10 21.66
C VAL A 17 18.26 6.05 21.50
N TRP A 18 17.52 6.73 22.38
CA TRP A 18 16.07 6.82 22.27
C TRP A 18 15.60 7.46 20.96
N LYS A 19 16.30 8.51 20.49
CA LYS A 19 16.00 9.19 19.22
C LYS A 19 16.23 8.28 18.02
N ALA A 20 17.31 7.51 18.01
CA ALA A 20 17.59 6.52 16.96
C ALA A 20 16.50 5.43 16.92
N PHE A 21 16.15 4.85 18.06
CA PHE A 21 15.06 3.86 18.15
C PHE A 21 13.70 4.43 17.74
N LYS A 22 13.37 5.67 18.15
CA LYS A 22 12.12 6.35 17.77
C LYS A 22 12.03 6.64 16.26
N VAL A 23 13.14 6.91 15.60
CA VAL A 23 13.17 7.08 14.13
C VAL A 23 12.98 5.73 13.45
N MET A 24 13.65 4.69 13.94
CA MET A 24 13.51 3.33 13.40
C MET A 24 12.10 2.74 13.60
N SER A 25 11.44 3.02 14.73
CA SER A 25 10.09 2.52 15.00
C SER A 25 9.03 3.10 14.06
N LYS A 26 9.26 4.30 13.50
CA LYS A 26 8.39 4.89 12.47
C LYS A 26 8.47 4.17 11.11
N GLY A 27 9.57 3.46 10.83
CA GLY A 27 9.71 2.66 9.62
C GLY A 27 8.97 1.32 9.67
N TRP A 28 8.71 0.80 10.88
CA TRP A 28 8.05 -0.51 11.06
C TRP A 28 6.54 -0.45 10.84
N THR A 29 5.87 0.68 11.09
CA THR A 29 4.40 0.78 11.05
C THR A 29 3.77 0.62 9.65
N ILE A 30 4.59 0.53 8.59
CA ILE A 30 4.13 0.55 7.20
C ILE A 30 3.90 -0.88 6.65
N SER A 31 4.55 -1.92 7.21
CA SER A 31 4.50 -3.27 6.59
C SER A 31 3.31 -4.14 6.99
N SER A 32 2.44 -3.71 7.93
CA SER A 32 1.34 -4.57 8.43
C SER A 32 -0.05 -3.95 8.38
N SER A 33 -0.18 -2.65 8.06
CA SER A 33 -1.48 -1.95 8.07
C SER A 33 -1.95 -1.49 6.68
N GLU A 34 -1.08 -1.54 5.66
CA GLU A 34 -1.38 -0.94 4.36
C GLU A 34 -2.23 -1.82 3.43
N LYS A 35 -2.50 -3.09 3.77
CA LYS A 35 -3.50 -3.88 3.03
C LYS A 35 -4.95 -3.61 3.44
N ASN A 36 -5.20 -3.03 4.61
CA ASN A 36 -6.56 -2.83 5.14
C ASN A 36 -7.09 -1.39 4.99
N ASN A 37 -6.23 -0.43 4.60
CA ASN A 37 -6.63 0.98 4.47
C ASN A 37 -7.05 1.39 3.05
N PHE A 38 -6.79 0.57 2.02
CA PHE A 38 -7.31 0.81 0.67
C PHE A 38 -8.85 0.80 0.57
N TYR A 39 -9.53 0.16 1.52
CA TYR A 39 -10.99 0.16 1.59
C TYR A 39 -11.57 1.34 2.40
N LYS A 40 -10.71 2.14 3.06
CA LYS A 40 -11.15 3.20 3.98
C LYS A 40 -10.81 4.63 3.55
N SER A 41 -10.33 4.83 2.33
CA SER A 41 -10.24 6.17 1.76
C SER A 41 -11.59 6.57 1.19
N ASN A 42 -12.37 7.31 1.98
CA ASN A 42 -13.23 8.41 1.53
C ASN A 42 -13.61 8.39 0.04
N LEU A 43 -14.35 7.38 -0.40
CA LEU A 43 -15.09 7.43 -1.65
C LEU A 43 -16.19 8.45 -1.40
N LYS A 44 -15.86 9.74 -1.59
CA LYS A 44 -16.85 10.77 -1.91
C LYS A 44 -17.81 10.09 -2.86
N GLN A 45 -19.05 9.92 -2.43
CA GLN A 45 -20.06 9.04 -3.01
C GLN A 45 -20.43 9.48 -4.43
N LYS A 46 -19.50 9.35 -5.38
CA LYS A 46 -19.85 9.19 -6.78
C LYS A 46 -20.52 7.83 -6.79
N LYS A 47 -21.81 7.80 -7.11
CA LYS A 47 -22.62 6.58 -7.16
C LYS A 47 -22.01 5.67 -8.23
N TYR A 48 -21.00 4.88 -7.85
CA TYR A 48 -20.41 3.87 -8.71
C TYR A 48 -21.44 2.73 -8.80
N THR A 49 -21.97 2.53 -9.99
CA THR A 49 -22.82 1.37 -10.28
C THR A 49 -21.90 0.19 -10.51
N ILE A 50 -21.88 -0.74 -9.56
CA ILE A 50 -21.13 -1.99 -9.64
C ILE A 50 -22.05 -3.03 -10.27
N HIS A 51 -21.55 -3.83 -11.21
CA HIS A 51 -22.32 -4.96 -11.73
C HIS A 51 -22.56 -5.98 -10.61
N PRO A 52 -23.77 -6.55 -10.47
CA PRO A 52 -24.09 -7.45 -9.35
C PRO A 52 -23.27 -8.74 -9.37
N GLU A 53 -22.73 -9.13 -10.52
CA GLU A 53 -21.83 -10.28 -10.70
C GLU A 53 -20.48 -10.10 -10.00
N LEU A 54 -20.11 -8.86 -9.66
CA LEU A 54 -18.89 -8.56 -8.92
C LEU A 54 -19.10 -8.62 -7.40
N LEU A 55 -20.31 -8.99 -6.93
CA LEU A 55 -20.63 -9.02 -5.51
C LEU A 55 -20.87 -10.44 -5.02
N ASP A 56 -20.37 -10.73 -3.82
CA ASP A 56 -20.67 -11.99 -3.12
C ASP A 56 -22.13 -12.01 -2.59
N LYS A 57 -22.55 -13.15 -2.02
CA LYS A 57 -23.90 -13.31 -1.43
C LYS A 57 -24.17 -12.36 -0.26
N SER A 58 -23.12 -11.78 0.31
CA SER A 58 -23.17 -10.85 1.43
C SER A 58 -23.12 -9.38 0.98
N GLY A 59 -23.00 -9.12 -0.32
CA GLY A 59 -22.96 -7.78 -0.91
C GLY A 59 -21.58 -7.10 -0.87
N ASN A 60 -20.50 -7.83 -0.56
CA ASN A 60 -19.12 -7.36 -0.67
C ASN A 60 -18.54 -7.66 -2.04
N LEU A 61 -17.41 -7.05 -2.40
CA LEU A 61 -16.70 -7.37 -3.64
C LEU A 61 -16.30 -8.86 -3.63
N THR A 62 -16.67 -9.58 -4.69
CA THR A 62 -16.40 -11.01 -4.80
C THR A 62 -14.89 -11.26 -4.91
N GLU A 63 -14.39 -12.22 -4.13
CA GLU A 63 -13.00 -12.69 -4.18
C GLU A 63 -12.85 -13.92 -5.09
N GLU A 64 -13.93 -14.35 -5.73
CA GLU A 64 -13.94 -15.53 -6.60
C GLU A 64 -13.29 -15.25 -7.96
N GLU A 65 -12.65 -16.27 -8.55
CA GLU A 65 -12.08 -16.17 -9.88
C GLU A 65 -13.19 -16.17 -10.93
N LEU A 66 -13.55 -14.97 -11.42
CA LEU A 66 -14.57 -14.81 -12.46
C LEU A 66 -14.07 -15.36 -13.80
N LEU A 67 -14.81 -16.33 -14.33
CA LEU A 67 -14.56 -16.89 -15.66
C LEU A 67 -14.77 -15.80 -16.72
N THR A 68 -13.70 -15.47 -17.43
CA THR A 68 -13.77 -14.55 -18.58
C THR A 68 -13.51 -15.34 -19.85
N VAL A 69 -14.45 -15.32 -20.79
CA VAL A 69 -14.26 -15.90 -22.12
C VAL A 69 -13.50 -14.88 -22.96
N ARG A 70 -12.24 -15.16 -23.27
CA ARG A 70 -11.48 -14.41 -24.27
C ARG A 70 -11.64 -15.10 -25.61
N PHE A 71 -12.25 -14.42 -26.58
CA PHE A 71 -12.21 -14.88 -27.95
C PHE A 71 -10.79 -14.67 -28.48
N SER A 72 -10.12 -15.76 -28.86
CA SER A 72 -8.93 -15.65 -29.70
C SER A 72 -9.37 -15.03 -31.01
N ASN A 73 -8.85 -13.85 -31.31
CA ASN A 73 -9.07 -13.24 -32.61
C ASN A 73 -8.21 -14.06 -33.58
N ASP A 74 -8.79 -15.00 -34.33
CA ASP A 74 -8.11 -15.73 -35.41
C ASP A 74 -7.78 -14.79 -36.61
N ASN A 75 -7.65 -13.49 -36.35
CA ASN A 75 -7.23 -12.46 -37.29
C ASN A 75 -6.14 -11.61 -36.62
N ASP A 76 -5.01 -12.24 -36.30
CA ASP A 76 -3.74 -11.53 -36.20
C ASP A 76 -3.29 -11.17 -37.62
N SER A 77 -3.73 -10.01 -38.09
CA SER A 77 -2.99 -9.28 -39.12
C SER A 77 -3.10 -7.78 -38.86
N THR A 78 -1.98 -7.24 -38.36
CA THR A 78 -1.54 -5.86 -38.45
C THR A 78 -2.37 -4.80 -37.73
N LEU A 79 -2.11 -4.61 -36.43
CA LEU A 79 -1.99 -3.27 -35.84
C LEU A 79 -0.90 -3.29 -34.76
N GLU A 80 0.35 -3.47 -35.19
CA GLU A 80 1.45 -2.79 -34.50
C GLU A 80 1.27 -1.28 -34.71
N GLU A 81 1.39 -0.46 -33.65
CA GLU A 81 2.28 0.72 -33.58
C GLU A 81 1.86 1.66 -32.43
N LYS A 82 2.87 2.02 -31.60
CA LYS A 82 2.97 3.10 -30.60
C LYS A 82 2.73 2.71 -29.13
N GLY A 83 3.73 2.77 -28.23
CA GLY A 83 5.12 3.24 -28.31
C GLY A 83 5.95 2.52 -27.23
N SER A 84 7.21 2.13 -27.50
CA SER A 84 8.42 2.98 -27.53
C SER A 84 8.59 3.74 -26.20
N THR A 85 9.61 3.59 -25.37
CA THR A 85 10.99 3.02 -25.41
C THR A 85 11.44 2.90 -23.93
N THR A 86 12.14 1.83 -23.48
CA THR A 86 13.62 1.75 -23.23
C THR A 86 14.19 2.98 -22.49
N ASP A 87 14.92 2.89 -21.38
CA ASP A 87 16.00 1.97 -20.95
C ASP A 87 16.12 2.03 -19.40
#